data_AF-A0A4R6SM75-F1
#
_entry.id   AF-A0A4R6SM75-F1
#
_cell.length_a   1.000
_cell.length_b   1.000
_cell.length_c   1.000
_cell.angle_alpha   90.00
_cell.angle_beta   90.00
_cell.angle_gamma   90.00
#
_symmetry.space_group_name_H-M   'P 1'
#
loop_
_entity.id
_entity.type
_entity.pdbx_description
1 polymer ?
#
loop_
_entity_poly.entity_id
_entity_poly.type
_entity_poly.pdbx_seq_one_letter_code
_entity_poly.pdbx_strand_id
1 'polypeptide(L)'
;MTTPALVLHLTGNTEPVIFALSEGGAKALAGRVDKLMGSGAVEKLELADGTTAVVNFGHVVTAHVEDLPPHTKVYGTKARAAGLGHH
;
A
#
# COMPACT_ATOMS: atom_id res chain seq x y z
N MET A 1 10.56 12.63 -5.54
CA MET A 1 9.15 12.51 -5.13
C MET A 1 9.03 11.22 -4.36
N THR A 2 8.53 11.25 -3.12
CA THR A 2 8.24 10.05 -2.33
C THR A 2 6.90 9.46 -2.77
N THR A 3 6.68 8.18 -2.48
CA THR A 3 5.37 7.53 -2.73
C THR A 3 4.78 7.10 -1.38
N PRO A 4 3.58 7.55 -1.00
CA PRO A 4 2.97 7.10 0.23
C PRO A 4 2.67 5.61 0.13
N ALA A 5 2.95 4.86 1.19
CA ALA A 5 2.74 3.43 1.23
C ALA A 5 2.08 3.01 2.54
N LEU A 6 1.19 2.03 2.44
CA LEU A 6 0.64 1.30 3.57
C LEU A 6 1.53 0.11 3.87
N VAL A 7 2.08 0.06 5.08
CA VAL A 7 2.87 -1.05 5.59
C VAL A 7 2.03 -1.85 6.58
N LEU A 8 1.87 -3.14 6.30
CA LEU A 8 1.06 -4.07 7.10
C LEU A 8 1.92 -5.20 7.63
N HIS A 9 1.86 -5.43 8.94
CA HIS A 9 2.34 -6.69 9.53
C HIS A 9 1.15 -7.63 9.70
N LEU A 10 1.20 -8.80 9.07
CA LEU A 10 0.13 -9.80 9.13
C LEU A 10 0.40 -10.85 10.21
N THR A 11 -0.67 -11.37 10.82
CA THR A 11 -0.56 -12.46 11.80
C THR A 11 0.12 -13.67 11.17
N GLY A 12 1.22 -14.13 11.78
CA GLY A 12 1.96 -15.32 11.32
C GLY A 12 2.88 -15.10 10.11
N ASN A 13 3.04 -13.86 9.63
CA ASN A 13 4.01 -13.53 8.58
C ASN A 13 5.23 -12.80 9.16
N THR A 14 6.44 -13.13 8.70
CA THR A 14 7.69 -12.50 9.12
C THR A 14 8.00 -11.22 8.35
N GLU A 15 7.51 -11.11 7.11
CA GLU A 15 7.75 -9.95 6.25
C GLU A 15 6.51 -9.04 6.18
N PRO A 16 6.67 -7.71 6.26
CA PRO A 16 5.57 -6.80 6.07
C PRO A 16 5.09 -6.81 4.61
N VAL A 17 3.79 -6.66 4.42
CA VAL A 17 3.20 -6.41 3.10
C VAL A 17 3.11 -4.91 2.90
N ILE A 18 3.70 -4.43 1.81
CA ILE A 18 3.80 -3.00 1.51
C ILE A 18 3.01 -2.70 0.23
N PHE A 19 2.07 -1.75 0.31
CA PHE A 19 1.26 -1.27 -0.80
C PHE A 19 1.57 0.20 -1.09
N ALA A 20 2.06 0.50 -2.29
CA ALA A 20 2.18 1.87 -2.78
C ALA A 20 0.78 2.43 -3.08
N LEU A 21 0.38 3.47 -2.37
CA LEU A 21 -0.92 4.10 -2.48
C LEU A 21 -0.92 5.22 -3.52
N SER A 22 -2.07 5.48 -4.14
CA SER A 22 -2.30 6.75 -4.81
C SER A 22 -2.35 7.89 -3.78
N GLU A 23 -2.11 9.13 -4.20
CA GLU A 23 -2.24 10.30 -3.29
C GLU A 23 -3.66 10.39 -2.68
N GLY A 24 -4.69 10.12 -3.48
CA GLY A 24 -6.08 10.06 -3.03
C GLY A 24 -6.32 8.92 -2.05
N GLY A 25 -5.80 7.73 -2.34
CA GLY A 25 -5.89 6.55 -1.47
C GLY A 25 -5.21 6.76 -0.13
N ALA A 26 -4.02 7.37 -0.12
CA ALA A 26 -3.30 7.71 1.11
C ALA A 26 -4.08 8.70 1.98
N LYS A 27 -4.63 9.77 1.38
CA LYS A 27 -5.44 10.75 2.10
C LYS A 27 -6.73 10.15 2.67
N ALA A 28 -7.39 9.27 1.92
CA ALA A 28 -8.61 8.59 2.37
C ALA A 28 -8.32 7.59 3.52
N LEU A 29 -7.14 6.96 3.50
CA LEU A 29 -6.76 5.94 4.47
C LEU A 29 -6.22 6.54 5.79
N ALA A 30 -5.41 7.59 5.72
CA ALA A 30 -4.68 8.14 6.89
C ALA A 30 -5.59 8.48 8.09
N GLY A 31 -6.81 8.95 7.84
CA GLY A 31 -7.77 9.28 8.90
C GLY A 31 -8.64 8.12 9.39
N ARG A 32 -8.40 6.89 8.92
CA ARG A 32 -9.27 5.72 9.18
C ARG A 32 -8.51 4.46 9.62
N VAL A 33 -7.18 4.48 9.66
CA VAL A 33 -6.37 3.29 9.97
C VAL A 33 -6.71 2.70 11.34
N ASP A 34 -6.81 3.53 12.37
CA ASP A 34 -7.20 3.14 13.73
C ASP A 34 -8.57 2.46 13.78
N LYS A 35 -9.56 3.03 13.08
CA LYS A 35 -10.91 2.47 12.96
C LYS A 35 -10.91 1.13 12.22
N LEU A 36 -10.15 1.03 11.13
CA LEU A 36 -10.04 -0.21 10.34
C LEU A 36 -9.38 -1.32 11.16
N MET A 37 -8.29 -1.01 11.87
CA MET A 37 -7.62 -1.93 12.79
C MET A 37 -8.55 -2.37 13.93
N GLY A 38 -9.27 -1.45 14.57
CA GLY A 38 -10.15 -1.77 15.70
C GLY A 38 -11.41 -2.56 15.31
N SER A 39 -11.89 -2.40 14.08
CA SER A 39 -13.07 -3.13 13.58
C SER A 39 -12.74 -4.44 12.85
N GLY A 40 -11.49 -4.61 12.40
CA GLY A 40 -11.10 -5.74 11.53
C GLY A 40 -11.79 -5.71 10.16
N ALA A 41 -12.25 -4.54 9.71
CA ALA A 41 -13.02 -4.41 8.48
C ALA A 41 -12.22 -4.76 7.22
N VAL A 42 -12.93 -5.08 6.14
CA VAL A 42 -12.34 -5.23 4.82
C VAL A 42 -12.38 -3.88 4.10
N GLU A 43 -11.22 -3.39 3.64
CA GLU A 43 -11.10 -2.12 2.92
C GLU A 43 -10.50 -2.33 1.53
N LYS A 44 -11.00 -1.57 0.56
CA LYS A 44 -10.43 -1.48 -0.79
C LYS A 44 -9.47 -0.29 -0.85
N LEU A 45 -8.23 -0.55 -1.25
CA LEU A 45 -7.16 0.43 -1.39
C LEU A 45 -6.98 0.82 -2.85
N GLU A 46 -6.75 2.10 -3.12
CA GLU A 46 -6.31 2.60 -4.43
C GLU A 46 -4.79 2.69 -4.47
N LEU A 47 -4.18 2.01 -5.45
CA LEU A 47 -2.74 1.89 -5.57
C LEU A 47 -2.17 2.91 -6.55
N ALA A 48 -0.86 3.17 -6.43
CA ALA A 48 -0.18 4.19 -7.24
C ALA A 48 -0.18 3.86 -8.75
N ASP A 49 -0.30 2.59 -9.11
CA ASP A 49 -0.43 2.11 -10.49
C ASP A 49 -1.85 2.22 -11.06
N GLY A 50 -2.82 2.69 -10.27
CA GLY A 50 -4.23 2.79 -10.65
C GLY A 50 -5.01 1.50 -10.47
N THR A 51 -4.38 0.42 -9.99
CA THR A 51 -5.08 -0.80 -9.60
C THR A 51 -5.61 -0.69 -8.16
N THR A 52 -6.29 -1.73 -7.71
CA THR A 52 -6.88 -1.75 -6.36
C THR A 52 -6.55 -3.04 -5.64
N ALA A 53 -6.21 -2.95 -4.37
CA ALA A 53 -6.05 -4.09 -3.46
C ALA A 53 -7.21 -4.16 -2.47
N VAL A 54 -7.58 -5.36 -2.01
CA VAL A 54 -8.56 -5.55 -0.94
C VAL A 54 -7.86 -6.18 0.24
N VAL A 55 -7.96 -5.53 1.40
CA VAL A 55 -7.27 -5.93 2.63
C VAL A 55 -8.28 -6.21 3.72
N ASN A 56 -8.15 -7.37 4.37
CA ASN A 56 -8.89 -7.70 5.59
C ASN A 56 -8.05 -7.29 6.81
N PHE A 57 -8.48 -6.26 7.52
CA PHE A 57 -7.77 -5.74 8.70
C PHE A 57 -7.85 -6.68 9.91
N GLY A 58 -8.76 -7.67 9.93
CA GLY A 58 -8.83 -8.66 11.01
C GLY A 58 -7.60 -9.57 11.12
N HIS A 59 -6.74 -9.61 10.10
CA HIS A 59 -5.48 -10.37 10.11
C HIS A 59 -4.23 -9.47 10.22
N VAL A 60 -4.42 -8.18 10.45
CA VAL A 60 -3.34 -7.21 10.55
C VAL A 60 -3.01 -6.98 12.01
N VAL A 61 -1.73 -7.11 12.36
CA VAL A 61 -1.20 -6.88 13.71
C VAL A 61 -0.80 -5.41 13.88
N THR A 62 -0.18 -4.82 12.87
CA THR A 62 0.14 -3.38 12.83
C THR A 62 -0.05 -2.83 11.43
N ALA A 63 -0.45 -1.55 11.36
CA ALA A 63 -0.60 -0.81 10.12
C ALA A 63 -0.08 0.61 10.32
N HIS A 64 0.68 1.12 9.36
CA HIS A 64 1.09 2.52 9.32
C HIS A 64 1.29 2.98 7.88
N VAL A 65 1.26 4.31 7.69
CA VAL A 65 1.55 4.95 6.42
C VAL A 65 2.92 5.60 6.50
N GLU A 66 3.78 5.34 5.51
CA GLU A 66 5.11 5.96 5.39
C GLU A 66 5.37 6.44 3.96
N ASP A 67 6.38 7.28 3.80
CA ASP A 67 6.83 7.79 2.50
C ASP A 67 8.00 6.94 1.98
N LEU A 68 7.78 6.18 0.89
CA LEU A 68 8.83 5.36 0.30
C LEU A 68 9.74 6.16 -0.65
N PRO A 69 11.04 5.80 -0.71
CA PRO A 69 11.94 6.25 -1.76
C PRO A 69 11.44 5.86 -3.18
N PRO A 70 11.77 6.64 -4.23
CA PRO A 70 11.27 6.43 -5.59
C PRO A 70 11.65 5.08 -6.25
N HIS A 71 12.57 4.33 -5.68
CA HIS A 71 13.12 3.10 -6.26
C HIS A 71 12.67 1.82 -5.55
N THR A 72 11.83 1.93 -4.51
CA THR A 72 11.36 0.76 -3.76
C THR A 72 10.28 0.05 -4.58
N LYS A 73 10.53 -1.20 -4.99
CA LYS A 73 9.55 -2.03 -5.70
C LYS A 73 8.65 -2.74 -4.69
N VAL A 74 7.41 -2.29 -4.59
CA VAL A 74 6.36 -2.87 -3.73
C VAL A 74 5.08 -3.07 -4.53
N TYR A 75 4.06 -3.69 -3.92
CA TYR A 75 2.77 -3.88 -4.59
C TYR A 75 2.16 -2.54 -4.97
N GLY A 76 1.59 -2.44 -6.17
CA GLY A 76 0.96 -1.20 -6.63
C GLY A 76 1.91 -0.14 -7.19
N THR A 77 3.23 -0.43 -7.27
CA THR A 77 4.16 0.46 -7.97
C THR A 77 4.03 0.28 -9.48
N LYS A 78 3.96 1.39 -10.22
CA LYS A 78 4.01 1.33 -11.69
C LYS A 78 5.34 0.66 -12.09
N ALA A 79 5.27 -0.40 -12.89
CA ALA A 79 6.46 -0.89 -13.55
C ALA A 79 7.05 0.26 -14.37
N ARG A 80 8.30 0.65 -14.08
CA ARG A 80 9.02 1.58 -14.95
C ARG A 80 9.00 0.92 -16.33
N ALA A 81 8.42 1.58 -17.33
CA ALA A 81 8.52 1.12 -18.70
C ALA A 81 10.01 0.99 -19.01
N ALA A 82 10.51 -0.26 -19.01
CA ALA A 82 11.85 -0.53 -19.50
C ALA A 82 11.82 -0.06 -20.96
N GLY A 83 12.59 0.96 -21.26
CA GLY A 83 12.70 1.46 -22.63
C GLY A 83 13.19 0.33 -23.52
N LEU A 84 12.27 -0.32 -24.23
CA LEU A 84 12.59 -1.07 -25.42
C LEU A 84 12.71 -0.03 -26.54
N GLY A 85 13.89 0.58 -26.60
CA GLY A 85 14.33 1.38 -27.73
C GLY A 85 14.48 0.48 -28.96
N HIS A 86 14.08 1.03 -30.10
CA HIS A 86 14.18 0.48 -31.45
C HIS A 86 15.58 -0.03 -31.81
N HIS A 87 15.63 -1.13 -32.57
CA HIS A 87 16.53 -1.30 -33.70
C HIS A 87 15.89 -2.20 -34.76
#